data_AF-A0AAV8YE36-F1
#
_entry.id   AF-A0AAV8YE36-F1
#
_cell.length_a   1.000
_cell.length_b   1.000
_cell.length_c   1.000
_cell.angle_alpha   90.00
_cell.angle_beta   90.00
_cell.angle_gamma   90.00
#
_symmetry.space_group_name_H-M   'P 1'
#
loop_
_entity.id
_entity.type
_entity.pdbx_description
1 polymer ?
#
loop_
_entity_poly.entity_id
_entity_poly.type
_entity_poly.pdbx_seq_one_letter_code
_entity_poly.pdbx_strand_id
1 'polypeptide(L)' 'MAAQFSNARLSVRAYGERFPNRRLPNHTIFTAVVRRLRETGRFAARTADYGRNRFVRTAGVEEEILARVEADPELSTR' A
#
# COMPACT_ATOMS: atom_id res chain seq x y z
N MET A 1 -26.45 -4.50 -15.85
CA MET A 1 -25.83 -3.67 -14.78
C MET A 1 -25.96 -4.43 -13.45
N ALA A 2 -24.81 -4.76 -12.84
CA ALA A 2 -24.55 -5.25 -11.47
C ALA A 2 -25.47 -6.29 -10.75
N ALA A 3 -25.04 -7.55 -10.73
CA ALA A 3 -25.46 -8.59 -9.77
C ALA A 3 -24.32 -9.04 -8.83
N GLN A 4 -23.50 -8.10 -8.31
CA GLN A 4 -22.32 -8.43 -7.49
C GLN A 4 -22.59 -8.54 -5.98
N PHE A 5 -23.75 -8.09 -5.49
CA PHE A 5 -24.00 -8.01 -4.04
C PHE A 5 -24.33 -9.35 -3.37
N SER A 6 -24.92 -10.30 -4.09
CA SER A 6 -25.22 -11.64 -3.56
C SER A 6 -23.92 -12.42 -3.27
N ASN A 7 -23.00 -12.40 -4.23
CA ASN A 7 -21.73 -13.12 -4.13
C ASN A 7 -20.86 -12.60 -2.99
N ALA A 8 -20.84 -11.29 -2.74
CA ALA A 8 -20.03 -10.71 -1.67
C ALA A 8 -20.43 -11.22 -0.27
N ARG A 9 -21.72 -11.39 0.00
CA ARG A 9 -22.22 -11.94 1.28
C ARG A 9 -21.97 -13.44 1.40
N LEU A 10 -22.09 -14.18 0.30
CA LEU A 10 -21.70 -15.58 0.25
C LEU A 10 -20.20 -15.76 0.53
N SER A 11 -19.35 -14.88 0.00
CA SER A 11 -17.91 -14.88 0.29
C SER A 11 -17.60 -14.66 1.77
N VAL A 12 -18.38 -13.84 2.49
CA VAL A 12 -18.23 -13.67 3.95
C VAL A 12 -18.49 -14.98 4.67
N ARG A 13 -19.57 -15.69 4.31
CA ARG A 13 -19.92 -16.98 4.91
C ARG A 13 -18.83 -18.02 4.64
N ALA A 14 -18.44 -18.18 3.38
CA ALA A 14 -17.37 -19.09 2.98
C ALA A 14 -16.03 -18.76 3.67
N TYR A 15 -15.73 -17.48 3.88
CA TYR A 15 -14.55 -17.06 4.63
C TYR A 15 -14.61 -17.48 6.10
N GLY A 16 -15.77 -17.33 6.74
CA GLY A 16 -16.00 -17.76 8.12
C GLY A 16 -15.91 -19.27 8.31
N GLU A 17 -16.49 -20.03 7.38
CA GLU A 17 -16.40 -21.50 7.36
C GLU A 17 -14.96 -21.97 7.19
N ARG A 18 -14.21 -21.32 6.29
CA ARG A 18 -12.81 -21.70 6.01
C ARG A 18 -11.84 -21.30 7.11
N PHE A 19 -12.09 -20.18 7.79
CA PHE A 19 -11.20 -19.64 8.83
C PHE A 19 -11.96 -19.41 10.14
N PRO A 20 -12.32 -20.51 10.84
CA PRO A 20 -12.99 -20.40 12.14
C PRO A 20 -12.07 -19.66 13.12
N ASN A 21 -12.67 -18.84 13.99
CA ASN A 21 -11.99 -17.97 14.98
C ASN A 21 -11.31 -16.71 14.41
N ARG A 22 -11.49 -16.36 13.13
CA ARG A 22 -11.08 -15.05 12.61
C ARG A 22 -12.25 -14.08 12.62
N ARG A 23 -11.96 -12.79 12.84
CA ARG A 23 -12.94 -11.72 12.64
C ARG A 23 -13.38 -11.70 11.17
N LEU A 24 -14.69 -11.75 10.93
CA LEU A 24 -15.23 -11.70 9.58
C LEU A 24 -14.97 -10.34 8.93
N PRO A 25 -14.41 -10.31 7.71
CA PRO A 25 -14.26 -9.09 6.95
C PRO A 25 -15.61 -8.55 6.49
N ASN A 26 -15.69 -7.24 6.26
CA ASN A 26 -16.87 -6.63 5.66
C ASN A 26 -17.05 -7.13 4.21
N HIS A 27 -18.27 -7.45 3.80
CA HIS A 27 -18.60 -7.92 2.46
C HIS A 27 -18.04 -7.03 1.33
N THR A 28 -17.92 -5.71 1.56
CA THR A 28 -17.39 -4.76 0.57
C THR A 28 -15.92 -5.04 0.19
N ILE A 29 -15.13 -5.66 1.08
CA ILE A 29 -13.75 -6.03 0.81
C ILE A 29 -13.66 -7.05 -0.33
N PHE A 30 -14.57 -8.02 -0.41
CA PHE A 30 -14.55 -9.02 -1.48
C PHE A 30 -14.79 -8.37 -2.85
N THR A 31 -15.71 -7.41 -2.93
CA THR A 31 -15.93 -6.63 -4.15
C THR A 31 -14.69 -5.80 -4.50
N ALA A 32 -14.07 -5.15 -3.53
CA ALA A 32 -12.87 -4.34 -3.74
C ALA A 32 -11.67 -5.18 -4.23
N VAL A 33 -11.48 -6.38 -3.69
CA VAL A 33 -10.44 -7.32 -4.11
C VAL A 33 -10.66 -7.75 -5.57
N VAL A 34 -11.87 -8.18 -5.93
CA VAL A 34 -12.19 -8.58 -7.31
C VAL A 34 -12.01 -7.41 -8.27
N ARG A 35 -12.48 -6.22 -7.90
CA ARG A 35 -12.29 -4.99 -8.69
C ARG A 35 -10.81 -4.72 -8.93
N ARG A 36 -9.98 -4.79 -7.90
CA ARG A 36 -8.54 -4.52 -8.00
C ARG A 36 -7.80 -5.54 -8.86
N LEU A 37 -8.20 -6.82 -8.78
CA LEU A 37 -7.67 -7.87 -9.66
C LEU A 37 -7.98 -7.55 -11.12
N ARG A 38 -9.21 -7.11 -11.42
CA ARG A 38 -9.61 -6.75 -12.79
C ARG A 38 -8.91 -5.50 -13.31
N GLU A 39 -8.76 -4.48 -12.47
CA GLU A 39 -8.19 -3.19 -12.87
C GLU A 39 -6.66 -3.23 -13.01
N THR A 40 -5.98 -3.98 -12.14
CA THR A 40 -4.52 -3.90 -12.04
C THR A 40 -3.79 -5.23 -12.18
N GLY A 41 -4.53 -6.35 -12.24
CA GLY A 41 -3.94 -7.70 -12.33
C GLY A 41 -3.15 -8.15 -11.10
N ARG A 42 -3.06 -7.32 -10.04
CA ARG A 42 -2.20 -7.58 -8.88
C ARG A 42 -2.81 -7.09 -7.57
N PHE A 43 -2.44 -7.76 -6.49
CA PHE A 43 -2.77 -7.35 -5.12
C PHE A 43 -1.61 -6.61 -4.48
N ALA A 44 -1.37 -5.37 -4.91
CA ALA A 44 -0.35 -4.52 -4.30
C ALA A 44 -0.90 -3.79 -3.06
N ALA A 45 -0.16 -3.76 -1.96
CA ALA A 45 -0.42 -2.84 -0.87
C ALA A 45 -0.26 -1.39 -1.38
N ARG A 46 -1.08 -0.45 -0.89
CA ARG A 46 -0.97 0.98 -1.26
C ARG A 46 0.13 1.66 -0.45
N THR A 47 1.39 1.24 -0.58
CA THR A 47 2.49 1.70 0.30
C THR A 47 2.89 3.17 0.17
N ALA A 48 2.39 3.89 -0.85
CA ALA A 48 2.81 5.26 -1.17
C ALA A 48 2.67 6.25 0.01
N ASP A 49 1.62 6.11 0.82
CA ASP A 49 1.32 7.02 1.93
C ASP A 49 1.60 6.38 3.31
N TYR A 50 2.24 5.21 3.35
CA TYR A 50 2.58 4.56 4.61
C TYR A 50 3.95 5.04 5.10
N GLY A 51 4.01 5.44 6.36
CA GLY A 51 5.24 5.89 7.02
C GLY A 51 5.61 7.34 6.71
N ARG A 52 6.81 7.75 7.14
CA ARG A 52 7.29 9.12 6.94
C ARG A 52 7.64 9.33 5.46
N ASN A 53 7.02 10.32 4.83
CA ASN A 53 7.27 10.68 3.45
C ASN A 53 8.79 10.90 3.20
N ARG A 54 9.38 10.14 2.27
CA ARG A 54 10.80 10.25 1.92
C ARG A 54 11.18 11.64 1.43
N PHE A 55 10.27 12.37 0.79
CA PHE A 55 10.53 13.74 0.30
C PHE A 55 11.00 14.70 1.40
N VAL A 56 10.58 14.51 2.66
CA VAL A 56 11.00 15.34 3.80
C VAL A 56 12.51 15.18 4.10
N ARG A 57 13.12 14.06 3.71
CA ARG A 57 14.54 13.78 3.96
C ARG A 57 15.46 14.06 2.77
N THR A 58 14.92 14.36 1.60
CA THR A 58 15.66 14.19 0.35
C THR A 58 15.98 15.52 -0.33
N ALA A 59 15.01 16.36 -0.69
CA ALA A 59 15.32 17.50 -1.57
C ALA A 59 16.19 18.59 -0.93
N GLY A 60 15.87 19.05 0.29
CA GLY A 60 16.65 20.10 0.95
C GLY A 60 18.00 19.63 1.48
N VAL A 61 18.10 18.33 1.80
CA VAL A 61 19.30 17.71 2.38
C VAL A 61 20.27 17.30 1.27
N GLU A 62 19.79 16.82 0.12
CA GLU A 62 20.65 16.47 -1.02
C GLU A 62 21.40 17.69 -1.56
N GLU A 63 20.71 18.82 -1.76
CA GLU A 63 21.34 20.07 -2.21
C GLU A 63 22.37 20.58 -1.19
N GLU A 64 22.07 20.50 0.10
CA GLU A 64 23.03 20.88 1.15
C GLU A 64 24.26 19.97 1.14
N ILE A 65 24.08 18.66 0.97
CA ILE A 65 25.19 17.70 0.88
C ILE A 65 26.02 17.96 -0.38
N LEU A 66 25.39 18.17 -1.53
CA LEU A 66 26.06 18.48 -2.80
C LEU A 66 26.89 19.75 -2.70
N ALA A 67 26.32 20.83 -2.17
CA ALA A 67 27.04 22.09 -1.95
C ALA A 67 28.22 21.93 -0.99
N ARG A 68 28.09 21.06 0.02
CA ARG A 68 29.12 20.84 1.03
C ARG A 68 30.27 19.95 0.54
N VAL A 69 29.97 18.96 -0.30
CA VAL A 69 30.99 18.13 -0.98
C VAL A 69 31.71 18.93 -2.07
N GLU A 70 31.01 19.83 -2.76
CA GLU A 70 31.65 20.73 -3.74
C GLU A 70 32.59 21.74 -3.07
N ALA A 71 32.21 22.25 -1.89
CA ALA A 71 33.06 23.16 -1.10
C ALA A 71 34.27 22.47 -0.45
N ASP A 72 34.13 21.21 -0.06
CA ASP A 72 35.20 20.39 0.53
C ASP A 72 35.14 18.94 0.02
N PRO A 73 35.94 18.59 -1.00
CA PRO A 73 35.93 17.25 -1.58
C PRO A 73 36.50 16.16 -0.66
N GLU A 74 37.25 16.53 0.39
CA GLU A 74 37.81 15.58 1.35
C GLU A 74 36.82 15.26 2.50
N LEU A 75 35.64 15.88 2.49
CA LEU A 75 34.63 15.74 3.53
C LEU A 75 34.15 14.28 3.65
N SER A 76 34.47 13.65 4.78
CA SER A 76 34.02 12.30 5.11
C SER A 76 32.65 12.34 5.81
N THR A 77 31.70 11.52 5.35
CA THR A 77 30.33 11.43 5.88
C THR A 77 30.12 10.28 6.87
N ARG A 78 31.21 9.74 7.44
CA ARG A 78 31.19 8.52 8.28
C ARG A 78 31.32 8.82 9.78
#